data_AF-A0A258K0P4-F1
#
_entry.id   AF-A0A258K0P4-F1
#
_cell.length_a   1.000
_cell.length_b   1.000
_cell.length_c   1.000
_cell.angle_alpha   90.00
_cell.angle_beta   90.00
_cell.angle_gamma   90.00
#
_symmetry.space_group_name_H-M   'P 1'
#
loop_
_entity.id
_entity.type
_entity.pdbx_description
1 polymer ?
#
loop_
_entity_poly.entity_id
_entity_poly.type
_entity_poly.pdbx_seq_one_letter_code
_entity_poly.pdbx_strand_id
1 'polypeptide(L)'
;MKAPSHPASGRRPPARDNRPSAPAQKSPPGFNARLLAADGLDRVLRAATPLEDAMQDMPGLEARDRALAFNILATTLRRLGTLRAVIRPCLTKGLPTSAPKLEAVLLVGAAQILFMDVPDHAAVGLSVDLARS
;
A
#
# COMPACT_ATOMS: atom_id res chain seq x y z
N MET A 1 -14.07 11.92 -72.97
CA MET A 1 -13.31 10.89 -72.22
C MET A 1 -12.12 11.58 -71.56
N LYS A 2 -12.24 11.95 -70.28
CA LYS A 2 -11.69 11.32 -69.05
C LYS A 2 -10.31 11.90 -68.65
N ALA A 3 -10.25 12.44 -67.43
CA ALA A 3 -9.09 13.04 -66.73
C ALA A 3 -7.93 12.04 -66.52
N PRO A 4 -6.74 12.47 -66.03
CA PRO A 4 -6.53 12.71 -64.59
C PRO A 4 -5.47 13.84 -64.32
N SER A 5 -5.07 14.29 -63.14
CA SER A 5 -5.50 14.24 -61.74
C SER A 5 -4.58 15.21 -60.97
N HIS A 6 -5.13 15.95 -60.01
CA HIS A 6 -4.46 16.89 -59.11
C HIS A 6 -3.29 16.30 -58.26
N PRO A 7 -2.40 17.15 -57.71
CA PRO A 7 -1.20 16.73 -56.99
C PRO A 7 -1.51 15.98 -55.69
N ALA A 8 -0.68 14.98 -55.40
CA ALA A 8 -0.77 14.12 -54.23
C ALA A 8 -0.53 14.90 -52.93
N SER A 9 -1.54 14.84 -52.07
CA SER A 9 -1.60 15.32 -50.69
C SER A 9 -0.39 14.85 -49.86
N GLY A 10 0.28 15.81 -49.21
CA GLY A 10 1.32 15.56 -48.22
C GLY A 10 0.76 14.81 -47.01
N ARG A 11 1.29 13.62 -46.75
CA ARG A 11 1.01 12.87 -45.52
C ARG A 11 1.65 13.58 -44.32
N ARG A 12 0.83 14.36 -43.62
CA ARG A 12 1.12 14.85 -42.26
C ARG A 12 1.23 13.65 -41.32
N PRO A 13 2.32 13.48 -40.56
CA PRO A 13 2.43 12.39 -39.57
C PRO A 13 1.37 12.59 -38.47
N PRO A 14 0.82 11.51 -37.88
CA PRO A 14 -0.15 11.63 -36.81
C PRO A 14 0.50 12.31 -35.61
N ALA A 15 -0.14 13.38 -35.15
CA ALA A 15 0.22 14.06 -33.92
C ALA A 15 0.21 13.03 -32.79
N ARG A 16 1.33 12.90 -32.08
CA ARG A 16 1.37 12.16 -30.82
C ARG A 16 0.41 12.86 -29.88
N ASP A 17 -0.68 12.18 -29.51
CA ASP A 17 -1.59 12.57 -28.45
C ASP A 17 -0.77 12.66 -27.16
N ASN A 18 -0.27 13.85 -26.88
CA ASN A 18 0.39 14.20 -25.63
C ASN A 18 -0.71 14.42 -24.58
N ARG A 19 -1.50 13.39 -24.30
CA ARG A 19 -2.39 13.41 -23.13
C ARG A 19 -1.49 13.44 -21.91
N PRO A 20 -1.59 14.48 -21.05
CA PRO A 20 -0.88 14.45 -19.78
C PRO A 20 -1.33 13.20 -19.04
N SER A 21 -0.40 12.28 -18.78
CA SER A 21 -0.58 11.17 -17.86
C SER A 21 -1.22 11.72 -16.60
N ALA A 22 -2.37 11.16 -16.20
CA ALA A 22 -3.09 11.59 -15.01
C ALA A 22 -2.09 11.72 -13.84
N PRO A 23 -2.18 12.79 -13.02
CA PRO A 23 -1.23 12.99 -11.94
C PRO A 23 -1.22 11.74 -11.09
N ALA A 24 -0.06 11.09 -10.95
CA ALA A 24 0.14 10.00 -10.02
C ALA A 24 -0.44 10.45 -8.68
N GLN A 25 -1.49 9.77 -8.21
CA GLN A 25 -2.13 10.10 -6.95
C GLN A 25 -1.02 10.06 -5.90
N LYS A 26 -0.63 11.25 -5.40
CA LYS A 26 0.40 11.34 -4.36
C LYS A 26 -0.23 10.72 -3.11
N SER A 27 0.18 9.48 -2.81
CA SER A 27 -0.20 8.82 -1.57
C SER A 27 0.12 9.76 -0.39
N PRO A 28 -0.74 9.82 0.64
CA PRO A 28 -0.47 10.66 1.80
C PRO A 28 0.90 10.34 2.43
N PRO A 29 1.56 11.31 3.09
CA PRO A 29 2.86 11.09 3.72
C PRO A 29 2.86 9.86 4.65
N GLY A 30 3.84 8.98 4.49
CA GLY A 30 3.98 7.76 5.29
C GLY A 30 2.98 6.63 4.95
N PHE A 31 2.18 6.76 3.89
CA PHE A 31 1.32 5.69 3.38
C PHE A 31 2.15 4.48 2.91
N ASN A 32 3.16 4.72 2.07
CA ASN A 32 3.98 3.65 1.50
C ASN A 32 4.73 2.82 2.56
N ALA A 33 5.18 3.47 3.65
CA ALA A 33 5.79 2.77 4.77
C ALA A 33 4.81 1.82 5.47
N ARG A 34 3.55 2.24 5.67
CA ARG A 34 2.52 1.42 6.31
C ARG A 34 2.00 0.32 5.38
N LEU A 35 1.92 0.59 4.08
CA LEU A 35 1.64 -0.41 3.07
C LEU A 35 2.68 -1.52 3.11
N LEU A 36 3.97 -1.16 3.06
CA LEU A 36 5.07 -2.12 3.17
C LEU A 36 5.01 -2.90 4.50
N ALA A 37 4.72 -2.23 5.63
CA ALA A 37 4.60 -2.93 6.90
C ALA A 37 3.43 -3.93 6.93
N ALA A 38 2.27 -3.58 6.36
CA ALA A 38 1.10 -4.46 6.29
C ALA A 38 1.34 -5.64 5.35
N ASP A 39 1.91 -5.39 4.16
CA ASP A 39 2.27 -6.44 3.21
C ASP A 39 3.35 -7.37 3.78
N GLY A 40 4.37 -6.81 4.43
CA GLY A 40 5.41 -7.58 5.11
C GLY A 40 4.84 -8.44 6.23
N LEU A 41 3.92 -7.90 7.03
CA LEU A 41 3.25 -8.66 8.09
C LEU A 41 2.40 -9.80 7.52
N ASP A 42 1.64 -9.56 6.46
CA ASP A 42 0.82 -10.58 5.80
C ASP A 42 1.70 -11.73 5.28
N ARG A 43 2.84 -11.41 4.66
CA ARG A 43 3.83 -12.41 4.19
C ARG A 43 4.43 -13.23 5.34
N VAL A 44 4.84 -12.57 6.43
CA VAL A 44 5.40 -13.26 7.60
C VAL A 44 4.36 -14.21 8.21
N LEU A 45 3.11 -13.75 8.39
CA LEU A 45 2.09 -14.51 9.11
C LEU A 45 1.41 -15.59 8.25
N ARG A 46 1.19 -15.34 6.96
CA ARG A 46 0.46 -16.25 6.06
C ARG A 46 1.39 -17.09 5.19
N ALA A 47 2.46 -16.50 4.68
CA ALA A 47 3.39 -17.17 3.77
C ALA A 47 4.64 -17.71 4.47
N ALA A 48 4.74 -17.55 5.81
CA ALA A 48 5.88 -17.98 6.62
C ALA A 48 7.23 -17.45 6.09
N THR A 49 7.21 -16.28 5.47
CA THR A 49 8.40 -15.63 4.92
C THR A 49 9.24 -15.05 6.07
N PRO A 50 10.58 -15.23 6.05
CA PRO A 50 11.47 -14.53 6.97
C PRO A 50 11.25 -13.02 6.91
N LEU A 51 11.42 -12.33 8.05
CA LEU A 51 11.16 -10.89 8.17
C LEU A 51 11.99 -10.08 7.17
N GLU A 52 13.24 -10.46 7.02
CA GLU A 52 14.22 -9.81 6.14
C GLU A 52 13.75 -9.88 4.68
N ASP A 53 13.32 -11.06 4.24
CA ASP A 53 12.82 -11.32 2.89
C ASP A 53 11.48 -10.60 2.65
N ALA A 54 10.61 -10.57 3.67
CA ALA A 54 9.31 -9.90 3.60
C ALA A 54 9.45 -8.38 3.36
N MET A 55 10.62 -7.80 3.61
CA MET A 55 10.90 -6.38 3.44
C MET A 55 11.71 -6.00 2.19
N GLN A 56 12.20 -6.97 1.40
CA GLN A 56 13.06 -6.68 0.25
C GLN A 56 12.31 -6.16 -0.99
N ASP A 57 11.00 -6.39 -1.09
CA ASP A 57 10.23 -6.29 -2.34
C ASP A 57 9.69 -4.90 -2.71
N MET A 58 10.19 -3.79 -2.15
CA MET A 58 9.71 -2.44 -2.48
C MET A 58 10.83 -1.55 -3.07
N PRO A 59 11.16 -1.73 -4.36
CA PRO A 59 12.09 -0.85 -5.05
C PRO A 59 11.53 0.58 -5.12
N GLY A 60 12.39 1.57 -4.86
CA GLY A 60 12.04 3.00 -4.95
C GLY A 60 11.49 3.64 -3.67
N LEU A 61 11.34 2.89 -2.57
CA LEU A 61 10.98 3.50 -1.29
C LEU A 61 12.18 4.30 -0.71
N GLU A 62 11.93 5.39 0.02
CA GLU A 62 13.02 6.12 0.68
C GLU A 62 13.53 5.37 1.92
N ALA A 63 14.79 5.61 2.30
CA ALA A 63 15.39 4.96 3.47
C ALA A 63 14.61 5.25 4.76
N ARG A 64 14.05 6.47 4.89
CA ARG A 64 13.21 6.87 6.01
C ARG A 64 11.93 6.04 6.09
N ASP A 65 11.24 5.86 4.97
CA ASP A 65 10.01 5.09 4.91
C ASP A 65 10.26 3.60 5.15
N ARG A 66 11.39 3.06 4.68
CA ARG A 66 11.83 1.69 5.03
C ARG A 66 12.07 1.53 6.52
N ALA A 67 12.76 2.47 7.15
CA ALA A 67 13.01 2.42 8.59
C ALA A 67 11.70 2.49 9.39
N LEU A 68 10.77 3.34 8.96
CA LEU A 68 9.43 3.41 9.55
C LEU A 68 8.67 2.08 9.38
N ALA A 69 8.67 1.51 8.17
CA ALA A 69 8.03 0.24 7.88
C ALA A 69 8.58 -0.89 8.76
N PHE A 70 9.91 -0.98 8.89
CA PHE A 70 10.58 -1.94 9.76
C PHE A 70 10.16 -1.76 11.22
N ASN A 71 10.16 -0.51 11.72
CA ASN A 71 9.79 -0.23 13.11
C ASN A 71 8.33 -0.62 13.41
N ILE A 72 7.40 -0.33 12.50
CA ILE A 72 6.00 -0.74 12.61
C ILE A 72 5.90 -2.27 12.63
N LEU A 73 6.52 -2.94 11.66
CA LEU A 73 6.46 -4.39 11.51
C LEU A 73 7.06 -5.12 12.71
N ALA A 74 8.26 -4.72 13.14
CA ALA A 74 8.93 -5.29 14.30
C ALA A 74 8.13 -5.08 15.59
N THR A 75 7.54 -3.90 15.78
CA THR A 75 6.67 -3.62 16.94
C THR A 75 5.42 -4.48 16.92
N THR A 76 4.80 -4.63 15.74
CA THR A 76 3.60 -5.44 15.56
C THR A 76 3.88 -6.91 15.87
N LEU A 77 4.97 -7.47 15.35
CA LEU A 77 5.38 -8.86 15.63
C LEU A 77 5.70 -9.08 17.11
N ARG A 78 6.43 -8.15 17.74
CA ARG A 78 6.77 -8.24 19.19
C ARG A 78 5.55 -8.18 20.09
N ARG A 79 4.46 -7.55 19.66
CA ARG A 79 3.21 -7.39 20.41
C ARG A 79 2.03 -8.17 19.82
N LEU A 80 2.29 -9.14 18.93
CA LEU A 80 1.27 -9.81 18.13
C LEU A 80 0.14 -10.42 18.98
N GLY A 81 0.50 -11.13 20.05
CA GLY A 81 -0.50 -11.73 20.95
C GLY A 81 -1.38 -10.70 21.63
N THR A 82 -0.79 -9.60 22.10
CA THR A 82 -1.50 -8.48 22.74
C THR A 82 -2.42 -7.77 21.75
N LEU A 83 -1.91 -7.44 20.56
CA LEU A 83 -2.69 -6.77 19.51
C LEU A 83 -3.87 -7.63 19.06
N ARG A 84 -3.66 -8.93 18.83
CA ARG A 84 -4.76 -9.86 18.53
C ARG A 84 -5.79 -9.94 19.66
N ALA A 85 -5.35 -9.96 20.91
CA ALA A 85 -6.24 -9.99 22.06
C ALA A 85 -7.09 -8.71 22.18
N VAL A 86 -6.54 -7.55 21.84
CA VAL A 86 -7.27 -6.27 21.84
C VAL A 86 -8.25 -6.17 20.67
N ILE A 87 -7.88 -6.67 19.49
CA ILE A 87 -8.71 -6.56 18.28
C ILE A 87 -9.84 -7.59 18.25
N ARG A 88 -9.60 -8.80 18.78
CA ARG A 88 -10.55 -9.92 18.70
C ARG A 88 -11.96 -9.58 19.22
N PRO A 89 -12.14 -8.89 20.36
CA PRO A 89 -13.46 -8.46 20.84
C PRO A 89 -14.19 -7.49 19.89
N CYS A 90 -13.45 -6.70 19.11
CA CYS A 90 -14.02 -5.77 18.13
C CYS A 90 -14.54 -6.48 16.86
N LEU A 91 -14.10 -7.72 16.61
CA LEU A 91 -14.45 -8.51 15.43
C LEU A 91 -15.60 -9.47 15.73
N THR A 92 -16.81 -8.95 15.95
CA THR A 92 -17.99 -9.76 16.29
C THR A 92 -18.36 -10.81 15.24
N LYS A 93 -18.05 -10.54 13.96
CA LYS A 93 -18.27 -11.46 12.82
C LYS A 93 -17.00 -12.20 12.40
N GLY A 94 -15.88 -11.99 13.08
CA GLY A 94 -14.56 -12.45 12.64
C GLY A 94 -14.01 -11.68 11.45
N LEU A 95 -12.94 -12.20 10.85
CA LEU A 95 -12.31 -11.64 9.65
C LEU A 95 -13.01 -12.16 8.39
N PRO A 96 -13.32 -11.31 7.41
CA PRO A 96 -13.93 -11.73 6.16
C PRO A 96 -12.92 -12.49 5.28
N THR A 97 -13.35 -13.60 4.70
CA THR A 97 -12.52 -14.39 3.76
C THR A 97 -12.15 -13.59 2.50
N SER A 98 -12.97 -12.60 2.13
CA SER A 98 -12.76 -11.74 0.96
C SER A 98 -11.66 -10.68 1.15
N ALA A 99 -11.18 -10.46 2.39
CA ALA A 99 -10.13 -9.47 2.67
C ALA A 99 -9.01 -10.08 3.52
N PRO A 100 -8.14 -10.92 2.94
CA PRO A 100 -7.08 -11.61 3.68
C PRO A 100 -6.09 -10.63 4.36
N LYS A 101 -5.82 -9.47 3.75
CA LYS A 101 -4.90 -8.48 4.34
C LYS A 101 -5.48 -7.68 5.50
N LEU A 102 -6.79 -7.80 5.78
CA LEU A 102 -7.46 -6.96 6.78
C LEU A 102 -6.84 -7.15 8.18
N GLU A 103 -6.50 -8.37 8.57
CA GLU A 103 -5.85 -8.62 9.86
C GLU A 103 -4.55 -7.84 9.98
N ALA A 104 -3.70 -7.87 8.94
CA ALA A 104 -2.43 -7.18 8.94
C ALA A 104 -2.62 -5.66 9.07
N VAL A 105 -3.57 -5.09 8.32
CA VAL A 105 -3.89 -3.65 8.39
C VAL A 105 -4.38 -3.25 9.79
N LEU A 106 -5.25 -4.05 10.40
CA LEU A 106 -5.77 -3.80 11.75
C LEU A 106 -4.66 -3.89 12.81
N LEU A 107 -3.79 -4.91 12.71
CA LEU A 107 -2.66 -5.09 13.63
C LEU A 107 -1.65 -3.94 13.50
N VAL A 108 -1.32 -3.53 12.27
CA VAL A 108 -0.42 -2.39 11.98
C VAL A 108 -1.00 -1.08 12.50
N GLY A 109 -2.31 -0.84 12.33
CA GLY A 109 -2.98 0.35 12.87
C GLY A 109 -2.97 0.36 14.40
N ALA A 110 -3.34 -0.75 15.02
CA ALA A 110 -3.35 -0.89 16.47
C ALA A 110 -1.95 -0.78 17.09
N ALA A 111 -0.92 -1.32 16.43
CA ALA A 111 0.47 -1.17 16.89
C ALA A 111 0.90 0.29 16.96
N GLN A 112 0.52 1.08 15.96
CA GLN A 112 0.84 2.50 15.94
C GLN A 112 0.14 3.28 17.04
N ILE A 113 -1.16 3.03 17.27
CA ILE A 113 -1.94 3.72 18.30
C ILE A 113 -1.48 3.35 19.71
N LEU A 114 -1.20 2.07 19.95
CA LEU A 114 -1.00 1.55 21.31
C LEU A 114 0.47 1.52 21.75
N PHE A 115 1.40 1.44 20.79
CA PHE A 115 2.82 1.17 21.09
C PHE A 115 3.80 2.08 20.37
N MET A 116 3.32 3.08 19.61
CA MET A 116 4.17 4.04 18.93
C MET A 116 3.69 5.46 19.22
N ASP A 117 4.60 6.43 19.12
CA ASP A 117 4.29 7.86 19.25
C ASP A 117 3.73 8.40 17.92
N VAL A 118 2.63 7.81 17.45
CA VAL A 118 1.94 8.17 16.20
C VAL A 118 0.57 8.74 16.55
N PRO A 119 0.19 9.92 16.05
CA PRO A 119 -1.14 10.47 16.30
C PRO A 119 -2.26 9.53 15.83
N ASP A 120 -3.27 9.32 16.68
CA ASP A 120 -4.38 8.38 16.42
C ASP A 120 -5.06 8.61 15.06
N HIS A 121 -5.32 9.88 14.72
CA HIS A 121 -5.98 10.23 13.46
C HIS A 121 -5.14 9.83 12.23
N ALA A 122 -3.82 9.88 12.32
CA ALA A 122 -2.92 9.48 11.24
C ALA A 122 -2.85 7.96 11.11
N ALA A 123 -2.80 7.25 12.24
CA ALA A 123 -2.82 5.78 12.24
C ALA A 123 -4.14 5.24 11.66
N VAL A 124 -5.28 5.76 12.13
CA VAL A 124 -6.61 5.34 11.66
C VAL A 124 -6.83 5.70 10.19
N GLY A 125 -6.54 6.95 9.79
CA GLY A 125 -6.76 7.41 8.41
C GLY A 125 -6.01 6.54 7.40
N LEU A 126 -4.72 6.30 7.65
CA LEU A 126 -3.90 5.49 6.76
C LEU A 126 -4.30 4.01 6.78
N SER A 127 -4.72 3.46 7.93
CA SER A 127 -5.28 2.11 7.98
C SER A 127 -6.58 1.98 7.18
N VAL A 128 -7.44 2.99 7.17
CA VAL A 128 -8.64 3.01 6.33
C VAL A 128 -8.28 3.07 4.85
N ASP A 129 -7.30 3.89 4.47
CA ASP A 129 -6.84 3.98 3.08
C ASP A 129 -6.24 2.64 2.61
N LEU A 130 -5.45 1.97 3.45
CA LEU A 130 -4.90 0.64 3.17
C LEU A 130 -5.98 -0.44 3.03
N ALA A 131 -7.08 -0.33 3.78
CA ALA A 131 -8.18 -1.27 3.66
C ALA A 131 -9.00 -1.10 2.37
N ARG A 132 -8.85 0.04 1.68
CA ARG A 132 -9.54 0.36 0.42
C ARG A 132 -8.71 0.05 -0.84
N SER A 133 -7.40 -0.09 -0.70
CA SER A 133 -6.44 -0.29 -1.81
C SER A 133 -6.40 -1.71 -2.34
#